data_AF-A0A7V3EUR3-F1
#
_entry.id   AF-A0A7V3EUR3-F1
#
_cell.length_a   1.000
_cell.length_b   1.000
_cell.length_c   1.000
_cell.angle_alpha   90.00
_cell.angle_beta   90.00
_cell.angle_gamma   90.00
#
_symmetry.space_group_name_H-M   'P 1'
#
loop_
_entity.id
_entity.type
_entity.pdbx_description
1 polymer ?
#
loop_
_entity_poly.entity_id
_entity_poly.type
_entity_poly.pdbx_seq_one_letter_code
_entity_poly.pdbx_strand_id
1 'polypeptide(L)'
;MKEKIKKTLEDSVKTLFPGIKIQKFQIEHPERKELGDYSTNLAFLIAKELKEKPIEIANRIATSVKKEKIFERVEVKEPGFINFFFSLDFFFKELKKIFKKERKLRKKQNWKRKNSYN
;
A
#
# COMPACT_ATOMS: atom_id res chain seq x y z
N MET A 1 -3.51 5.90 1.44
CA MET A 1 -2.37 5.19 0.80
C MET A 1 -2.17 3.82 1.42
N LYS A 2 -2.15 3.71 2.75
CA LYS A 2 -2.12 2.44 3.50
C LYS A 2 -3.09 1.36 2.99
N GLU A 3 -4.36 1.69 2.72
CA GLU A 3 -5.33 0.73 2.16
C GLU A 3 -4.92 0.15 0.80
N LYS A 4 -4.25 0.94 -0.05
CA LYS A 4 -3.77 0.44 -1.35
C LYS A 4 -2.61 -0.53 -1.16
N ILE A 5 -1.66 -0.20 -0.28
CA ILE A 5 -0.56 -1.11 0.08
C ILE A 5 -1.14 -2.42 0.61
N LYS A 6 -2.10 -2.33 1.54
CA LYS A 6 -2.75 -3.50 2.13
C LYS A 6 -3.36 -4.39 1.06
N LYS A 7 -4.16 -3.82 0.16
CA LYS A 7 -4.76 -4.57 -0.94
C LYS A 7 -3.71 -5.22 -1.85
N THR A 8 -2.70 -4.47 -2.26
CA THR A 8 -1.61 -4.99 -3.11
C THR A 8 -0.86 -6.13 -2.42
N LEU A 9 -0.64 -6.05 -1.11
CA LEU A 9 -0.01 -7.13 -0.36
C LEU A 9 -0.92 -8.35 -0.24
N GLU A 10 -2.21 -8.17 0.02
CA GLU A 10 -3.18 -9.29 0.07
C GLU A 10 -3.25 -10.02 -1.27
N ASP A 11 -3.32 -9.30 -2.38
CA ASP A 11 -3.37 -9.88 -3.74
C ASP A 11 -2.05 -10.62 -4.08
N SER A 12 -0.91 -10.02 -3.71
CA SER A 12 0.41 -10.63 -3.88
C SER A 12 0.55 -11.92 -3.07
N VAL A 13 0.12 -11.91 -1.80
CA VAL A 13 0.24 -13.09 -0.92
C VAL A 13 -0.67 -14.21 -1.38
N LYS A 14 -1.91 -13.92 -1.78
CA LYS A 14 -2.82 -14.94 -2.35
C LYS A 14 -2.23 -15.64 -3.57
N THR A 15 -1.50 -14.90 -4.39
CA THR A 15 -0.87 -15.42 -5.60
C THR A 15 0.38 -16.24 -5.28
N LEU A 16 1.23 -15.76 -4.38
CA LEU A 16 2.51 -16.39 -4.05
C LEU A 16 2.40 -17.58 -3.09
N PHE A 17 1.39 -17.57 -2.22
CA PHE A 17 1.23 -18.49 -1.10
C PHE A 17 -0.23 -18.95 -0.98
N PRO A 18 -0.73 -19.74 -1.95
CA PRO A 18 -2.10 -20.23 -1.92
C PRO A 18 -2.35 -21.08 -0.67
N GLY A 19 -3.47 -20.84 0.01
CA GLY A 19 -3.86 -21.58 1.22
C GLY A 19 -3.43 -20.95 2.54
N ILE A 20 -2.60 -19.90 2.52
CA ILE A 20 -2.25 -19.14 3.73
C ILE A 20 -3.37 -18.18 4.12
N LYS A 21 -3.75 -18.21 5.40
CA LYS A 21 -4.64 -17.20 5.98
C LYS A 21 -3.78 -16.04 6.47
N ILE A 22 -3.91 -14.91 5.78
CA ILE A 22 -3.23 -13.68 6.17
C ILE A 22 -3.73 -13.25 7.54
N GLN A 23 -2.87 -13.38 8.56
CA GLN A 23 -3.11 -12.81 9.88
C GLN A 23 -3.07 -11.28 9.81
N LYS A 24 -3.56 -10.60 10.85
CA LYS A 24 -3.53 -9.14 10.93
C LYS A 24 -2.06 -8.65 10.94
N PHE A 25 -1.62 -8.11 9.81
CA PHE A 25 -0.27 -7.56 9.65
C PHE A 25 -0.27 -6.04 9.81
N GLN A 26 0.90 -5.50 10.14
CA GLN A 26 1.08 -4.06 10.36
C GLN A 26 1.67 -3.40 9.12
N ILE A 27 1.15 -2.22 8.81
CA ILE A 27 1.73 -1.27 7.86
C ILE A 27 1.86 0.05 8.62
N GLU A 28 3.07 0.54 8.77
CA GLU A 28 3.37 1.71 9.60
C GLU A 28 4.36 2.64 8.93
N HIS A 29 4.43 3.87 9.41
CA HIS A 29 5.46 4.82 9.01
C HIS A 29 6.75 4.48 9.78
N PRO A 30 7.87 4.24 9.10
CA PRO A 30 9.12 3.99 9.80
C PRO A 30 9.60 5.25 10.54
N GLU A 31 10.30 5.06 11.66
CA GLU A 31 10.87 6.17 12.45
C GLU A 31 11.89 7.00 11.66
N ARG A 32 12.60 6.32 10.76
CA ARG A 32 13.65 6.87 9.89
C ARG A 32 13.12 7.02 8.47
N LYS A 33 13.15 8.25 7.94
CA LYS A 33 12.65 8.57 6.58
C LYS A 33 13.39 7.80 5.49
N GLU A 34 14.64 7.42 5.76
CA GLU A 34 15.49 6.65 4.85
C GLU A 34 14.94 5.23 4.62
N LEU A 35 14.09 4.73 5.53
CA LEU A 35 13.42 3.44 5.43
C LEU A 35 12.10 3.53 4.63
N GLY A 36 11.80 4.68 4.04
CA GLY A 36 10.69 4.87 3.11
C GLY A 36 9.43 5.44 3.74
N ASP A 37 8.36 5.44 2.95
CA ASP A 37 7.08 6.02 3.35
C ASP A 37 6.34 5.08 4.30
N TYR A 38 6.44 3.77 4.04
CA TYR A 38 5.80 2.73 4.86
C TYR A 38 6.68 1.50 4.98
N SER A 39 6.52 0.78 6.08
CA SER A 39 7.13 -0.53 6.33
C SER A 39 6.07 -1.55 6.74
N THR A 40 6.34 -2.84 6.52
CA THR A 40 5.50 -3.94 6.98
C THR A 40 6.28 -5.13 7.54
N ASN A 41 5.71 -5.77 8.55
CA ASN A 41 6.18 -7.01 9.17
C ASN A 41 5.54 -8.29 8.57
N LEU A 42 4.78 -8.17 7.48
CA LEU A 42 4.01 -9.27 6.89
C LEU A 42 4.86 -10.53 6.60
N ALA A 43 6.12 -10.35 6.18
CA ALA A 43 7.00 -11.48 5.87
C ALA A 43 7.27 -12.38 7.08
N PHE A 44 7.36 -11.82 8.29
CA PHE A 44 7.55 -12.60 9.52
C PHE A 44 6.34 -13.49 9.82
N LEU A 45 5.14 -12.96 9.61
CA LEU A 45 3.90 -13.70 9.87
C LEU A 45 3.76 -14.88 8.91
N ILE A 46 4.06 -14.68 7.63
CA ILE A 46 4.01 -15.73 6.61
C ILE A 46 5.14 -16.75 6.83
N ALA A 47 6.35 -16.28 7.16
CA ALA A 47 7.48 -17.15 7.46
C ALA A 47 7.19 -18.12 8.61
N LYS A 48 6.48 -17.66 9.65
CA LYS A 48 6.05 -18.52 10.76
C LYS A 48 5.10 -19.64 10.31
N GLU A 49 4.21 -19.37 9.37
CA GLU A 49 3.29 -20.39 8.85
C GLU A 49 3.99 -21.38 7.91
N LEU A 50 4.92 -20.90 7.08
CA LEU A 50 5.66 -21.73 6.11
C LEU A 50 6.89 -22.42 6.68
N LYS A 51 7.36 -22.02 7.86
CA LYS A 51 8.66 -22.40 8.44
C LYS A 51 9.85 -22.06 7.51
N GLU A 52 9.72 -20.98 6.74
CA GLU A 52 10.75 -20.42 5.86
C GLU A 52 11.44 -19.23 6.52
N LYS A 53 12.56 -18.75 5.96
CA LYS A 53 13.24 -17.56 6.47
C LYS A 53 12.45 -16.30 6.10
N PRO A 54 12.20 -15.35 7.02
CA PRO A 54 11.46 -14.12 6.73
C PRO A 54 12.05 -13.30 5.58
N ILE A 55 13.39 -13.30 5.44
CA ILE A 55 14.06 -12.60 4.36
C ILE A 55 13.71 -13.16 2.96
N GLU A 56 13.55 -14.47 2.83
CA GLU A 56 13.20 -15.13 1.56
C GLU A 56 11.74 -14.80 1.19
N ILE A 57 10.84 -14.84 2.17
CA ILE A 57 9.44 -14.41 2.01
C ILE A 57 9.36 -12.93 1.62
N ALA A 58 10.12 -12.07 2.31
CA ALA A 58 10.16 -10.64 2.04
C ALA A 58 10.60 -10.35 0.60
N ASN A 59 11.64 -11.03 0.11
CA ASN A 59 12.12 -10.90 -1.26
C ASN A 59 11.09 -11.34 -2.31
N ARG A 60 10.39 -12.46 -2.07
CA ARG A 60 9.30 -12.93 -2.94
C ARG A 60 8.17 -11.91 -3.02
N ILE A 61 7.73 -11.40 -1.87
CA ILE A 61 6.68 -10.38 -1.81
C ILE A 61 7.13 -9.08 -2.49
N ALA A 62 8.32 -8.58 -2.18
CA ALA A 62 8.85 -7.36 -2.78
C ALA A 62 8.93 -7.47 -4.32
N THR A 63 9.38 -8.61 -4.84
CA THR A 63 9.46 -8.87 -6.29
C THR A 63 8.09 -8.84 -6.96
N SER A 64 7.08 -9.43 -6.33
CA SER A 64 5.70 -9.42 -6.83
C SER A 64 5.12 -8.01 -6.81
N VAL A 65 5.28 -7.30 -5.69
CA VAL A 65 4.70 -5.97 -5.45
C VAL A 65 5.39 -4.88 -6.29
N LYS A 66 6.68 -5.00 -6.59
CA LYS A 66 7.44 -4.05 -7.42
C LYS A 66 6.91 -3.94 -8.85
N LYS A 67 6.10 -4.90 -9.32
CA LYS A 67 5.43 -4.84 -10.64
C LYS A 67 4.34 -3.77 -10.70
N GLU A 68 3.83 -3.34 -9.55
CA GLU A 68 2.82 -2.29 -9.45
C GLU A 68 3.43 -0.91 -9.68
N LYS A 69 2.83 -0.11 -10.58
CA LYS A 69 3.28 1.26 -10.91
C LYS A 69 3.05 2.29 -9.79
N ILE A 70 2.83 1.84 -8.57
CA ILE A 70 2.59 2.70 -7.40
C ILE A 70 3.88 2.96 -6.61
N PHE A 71 4.86 2.07 -6.69
CA PHE A 71 6.11 2.19 -5.95
C PHE A 71 7.24 2.65 -6.88
N GLU A 72 8.04 3.59 -6.41
CA GLU A 72 9.34 3.92 -7.01
C GLU A 72 10.34 2.81 -6.73
N ARG A 73 10.38 2.37 -5.48
CA ARG A 73 11.19 1.22 -5.06
C ARG A 73 10.55 0.50 -3.89
N VAL A 74 10.89 -0.78 -3.77
CA VAL A 74 10.55 -1.63 -2.64
C VAL A 74 11.87 -2.23 -2.17
N GLU A 75 12.22 -2.01 -0.91
CA GLU A 75 13.46 -2.49 -0.32
C GLU A 75 13.17 -3.50 0.77
N VAL A 76 13.95 -4.58 0.79
CA VAL A 76 13.91 -5.57 1.86
C VAL A 76 15.09 -5.30 2.79
N LYS A 77 14.81 -5.19 4.09
CA LYS A 77 15.84 -5.05 5.14
C LYS A 77 15.82 -6.25 6.05
N GLU A 78 17.01 -6.70 6.45
CA GLU A 78 17.13 -7.70 7.50
C GLU A 78 16.47 -7.20 8.79
N PRO A 79 15.75 -8.08 9.53
CA PRO A 79 15.64 -9.53 9.31
C PRO A 79 14.46 -9.98 8.41
N GLY A 80 13.78 -9.07 7.70
CA GLY A 80 12.62 -9.40 6.85
C GLY A 80 11.56 -8.30 6.75
N PHE A 81 11.92 -7.04 7.04
CA PHE A 81 11.01 -5.91 6.83
C PHE A 81 10.95 -5.54 5.35
N ILE A 82 9.75 -5.18 4.89
CA ILE A 82 9.55 -4.68 3.53
C ILE A 82 9.20 -3.20 3.62
N ASN A 83 10.05 -2.39 3.01
CA ASN A 83 9.96 -0.94 2.98
C ASN A 83 9.49 -0.46 1.61
N PHE A 84 8.52 0.46 1.60
CA PHE A 84 7.88 0.97 0.40
C PHE A 84 8.19 2.45 0.22
N PHE A 85 8.57 2.80 -1.01
CA PHE A 85 8.78 4.17 -1.44
C PHE A 85 7.85 4.43 -2.61
N PHE A 86 6.94 5.38 -2.47
CA PHE A 86 5.97 5.71 -3.51
C PHE A 86 6.60 6.60 -4.58
N SER A 87 6.17 6.42 -5.82
CA SER A 87 6.59 7.33 -6.89
C SER A 87 5.92 8.70 -6.74
N LEU A 88 6.67 9.75 -7.07
CA LEU A 88 6.14 11.11 -7.15
C LEU A 88 4.94 11.19 -8.10
N ASP A 89 4.99 10.47 -9.22
CA ASP A 89 3.88 10.38 -10.17
C ASP A 89 2.60 9.84 -9.54
N PHE A 90 2.72 8.81 -8.70
CA PHE A 90 1.58 8.27 -7.97
C PHE A 90 1.02 9.31 -7.00
N PHE A 91 1.86 10.01 -6.24
CA PHE A 91 1.43 11.10 -5.35
C PHE A 91 0.70 12.20 -6.11
N PHE A 92 1.27 12.71 -7.21
CA PHE A 92 0.64 13.74 -8.03
C PHE A 92 -0.70 13.27 -8.60
N LYS A 93 -0.80 12.00 -9.03
CA LYS A 93 -2.05 11.43 -9.52
C LYS A 93 -3.12 11.36 -8.43
N GLU A 94 -2.77 10.99 -7.20
CA GLU A 94 -3.71 10.97 -6.09
C GLU A 94 -4.12 12.39 -5.66
N LEU A 95 -3.19 13.35 -5.61
CA LEU A 95 -3.50 14.76 -5.35
C LEU A 95 -4.48 15.33 -6.39
N LYS A 96 -4.22 15.11 -7.69
CA LYS A 96 -5.13 15.52 -8.76
C LYS A 96 -6.54 14.94 -8.60
N LYS A 97 -6.67 13.70 -8.11
CA LYS A 97 -7.99 13.09 -7.83
C LYS A 97 -8.73 13.81 -6.71
N ILE A 98 -8.04 14.18 -5.64
CA ILE A 98 -8.63 14.91 -4.50
C ILE A 98 -9.18 16.26 -4.99
N PHE A 99 -8.36 17.07 -5.66
CA PHE A 99 -8.80 18.37 -6.21
C PHE A 99 -9.98 18.23 -7.18
N LYS A 100 -9.98 17.19 -8.03
CA LYS A 100 -11.09 16.93 -8.95
C LYS A 100 -12.39 16.55 -8.21
N LYS A 101 -12.28 15.79 -7.10
CA LYS A 101 -13.42 15.38 -6.29
C LYS A 101 -14.02 16.57 -5.53
N GLU A 102 -13.19 17.42 -4.92
CA GLU A 102 -13.64 18.65 -4.26
C GLU A 102 -14.39 19.58 -5.21
N ARG A 103 -13.84 19.80 -6.41
CA ARG A 103 -14.50 20.63 -7.43
C ARG A 103 -15.88 20.07 -7.83
N LYS A 104 -16.03 18.74 -7.93
CA LYS A 104 -17.33 18.10 -8.18
C LYS A 104 -18.30 18.26 -7.00
N LEU A 105 -17.81 18.09 -5.77
CA LEU A 105 -18.63 18.24 -4.56
C LEU A 105 -19.14 19.68 -4.38
N ARG A 106 -18.28 20.68 -4.57
CA ARG A 106 -18.67 22.10 -4.57
C ARG A 106 -19.74 22.41 -5.62
N LYS A 107 -19.59 21.90 -6.86
CA LYS A 107 -20.60 22.07 -7.91
C LYS A 107 -21.94 21.44 -7.54
N LYS A 108 -21.93 20.24 -6.94
CA LYS A 108 -23.15 19.54 -6.50
C LYS A 108 -23.87 20.27 -5.36
N GLN A 109 -23.13 20.81 -4.38
CA GLN A 109 -23.70 21.63 -3.31
C GLN A 109 -24.30 22.93 -3.83
N ASN A 110 -23.62 23.62 -4.75
CA ASN A 110 -24.15 24.84 -5.38
C ASN A 110 -25.41 24.57 -6.20
N TRP A 111 -25.49 23.43 -6.89
CA TRP A 111 -26.69 23.03 -7.63
C TRP A 111 -27.87 22.75 -6.69
N LYS A 112 -27.65 22.03 -5.58
CA LYS A 112 -28.70 21.79 -4.58
C LYS A 112 -29.20 23.07 -3.92
N ARG A 113 -28.33 24.01 -3.57
CA ARG A 113 -28.72 25.30 -2.96
C ARG A 113 -29.55 26.17 -3.91
N LYS A 114 -29.26 26.15 -5.21
CA LYS A 114 -30.03 26.91 -6.22
C LYS A 114 -31.41 26.32 -6.50
N ASN A 115 -31.60 25.02 -6.31
CA ASN A 115 -32.84 24.31 -6.63
C ASN A 115 -33.67 23.92 -5.39
N SER A 116 -33.37 24.47 -4.21
CA SER A 116 -34.13 24.22 -2.96
C SER A 116 -35.10 25.35 -2.61
N TYR A 117 -35.23 26.37 -3.47
CA TYR A 117 -36.09 27.55 -3.30
C TYR A 117 -37.24 27.63 -4.34
N ASN A 118 -37.51 26.52 -5.06
CA ASN A 118 -38.69 26.36 -5.89
C ASN A 118 -39.55 25.22 -5.34
#